data_AF-A0A449B2D3-F1
#
_entry.id   AF-A0A449B2D3-F1
#
_cell.length_a   1.000
_cell.length_b   1.000
_cell.length_c   1.000
_cell.angle_alpha   90.00
_cell.angle_beta   90.00
_cell.angle_gamma   90.00
#
_symmetry.space_group_name_H-M   'P 1'
#
loop_
_entity.id
_entity.type
_entity.pdbx_description
1 polymer ?
#
loop_
_entity_poly.entity_id
_entity_poly.type
_entity_poly.pdbx_seq_one_letter_code
_entity_poly.pdbx_strand_id
1 'polypeptide(L)'
;MLATIMNGLALQSGFEKVGLKARVQSSINIDPKVAENYINEKTIKYLEDGEVVIFVGGTGRPFFTTDTAATLYASEIGAEVILMGKNRVDGIYDSDPKKNPQAKHFASITYDQILEQKLQVMDLTATSMARENNINLIVFNLLEKDSIIKVLQNKILHTEVTK
;
A
#
# COMPACT_ATOMS: atom_id res chain seq x y z
N MET A 1 -14.91 -3.02 4.57
CA MET A 1 -14.57 -4.23 3.80
C MET A 1 -15.39 -4.33 2.50
N LEU A 2 -16.72 -4.40 2.50
CA LEU A 2 -17.50 -4.46 1.24
C LEU A 2 -17.23 -3.31 0.25
N ALA A 3 -17.08 -2.07 0.74
CA ALA A 3 -16.73 -0.93 -0.13
C ALA A 3 -15.39 -1.14 -0.87
N THR A 4 -14.42 -1.83 -0.26
CA THR A 4 -13.15 -2.15 -0.94
C THR A 4 -13.34 -3.16 -2.06
N ILE A 5 -14.32 -4.07 -1.95
CA ILE A 5 -14.68 -5.01 -3.01
C ILE A 5 -15.26 -4.24 -4.20
N MET A 6 -16.20 -3.33 -3.94
CA MET A 6 -16.77 -2.46 -4.99
C MET A 6 -15.67 -1.67 -5.72
N ASN A 7 -14.74 -1.07 -4.98
CA ASN A 7 -13.60 -0.35 -5.55
C ASN A 7 -12.67 -1.28 -6.34
N GLY A 8 -12.42 -2.49 -5.85
CA GLY A 8 -11.57 -3.46 -6.54
C GLY A 8 -12.15 -3.90 -7.87
N LEU A 9 -13.46 -4.11 -7.96
CA LEU A 9 -14.15 -4.40 -9.22
C LEU A 9 -14.06 -3.23 -10.21
N ALA A 10 -14.20 -1.99 -9.71
CA ALA A 10 -14.02 -0.80 -10.55
C ALA A 10 -12.59 -0.68 -11.09
N LEU A 11 -11.59 -0.96 -10.25
CA LEU A 11 -10.17 -0.99 -10.64
C LEU A 11 -9.88 -2.09 -11.65
N GLN A 12 -10.39 -3.30 -11.44
CA GLN A 12 -10.26 -4.42 -12.38
C GLN A 12 -10.79 -4.02 -13.77
N SER A 13 -12.00 -3.46 -13.83
CA SER A 13 -12.58 -2.97 -15.10
C SER A 13 -11.72 -1.88 -15.74
N GLY A 14 -11.11 -1.00 -14.94
CA GLY A 14 -10.19 0.03 -15.42
C GLY A 14 -8.94 -0.57 -16.08
N PHE A 15 -8.32 -1.56 -15.44
CA PHE A 15 -7.14 -2.26 -15.96
C PHE A 15 -7.47 -3.06 -17.23
N GLU A 16 -8.58 -3.78 -17.25
CA GLU A 16 -9.00 -4.58 -18.41
C GLU A 16 -9.29 -3.72 -19.64
N LYS A 17 -9.84 -2.51 -19.45
CA LYS A 17 -10.07 -1.55 -20.55
C LYS A 17 -8.79 -1.08 -21.24
N VAL A 18 -7.66 -1.12 -20.54
CA VAL A 18 -6.35 -0.77 -21.10
C VAL A 18 -5.52 -2.00 -21.48
N GLY A 19 -6.14 -3.17 -21.52
CA GLY A 19 -5.53 -4.42 -21.97
C GLY A 19 -4.72 -5.17 -20.90
N LEU A 20 -4.78 -4.75 -19.64
CA LEU A 20 -4.12 -5.44 -18.53
C LEU A 20 -5.04 -6.53 -17.97
N LYS A 21 -4.45 -7.67 -17.61
CA LYS A 21 -5.17 -8.71 -16.86
C LYS A 21 -5.14 -8.36 -15.38
N ALA A 22 -6.30 -8.37 -14.74
CA ALA A 22 -6.41 -8.10 -13.32
C ALA A 22 -7.29 -9.13 -12.60
N ARG A 23 -6.95 -9.46 -11.36
CA ARG A 23 -7.68 -10.40 -10.49
C ARG A 23 -8.07 -9.71 -9.20
N VAL A 24 -9.33 -9.82 -8.81
CA VAL A 24 -9.80 -9.33 -7.50
C VAL A 24 -9.85 -10.49 -6.54
N GLN A 25 -9.10 -10.39 -5.43
CA GLN A 25 -9.03 -11.41 -4.39
C GLN A 25 -9.50 -10.86 -3.04
N SER A 26 -10.45 -11.54 -2.43
CA SER A 26 -11.12 -11.14 -1.20
C SER A 26 -10.68 -11.98 -0.01
N SER A 27 -10.43 -11.32 1.12
CA SER A 27 -10.22 -11.98 2.42
C SER A 27 -11.51 -12.51 3.04
N ILE A 28 -12.66 -11.97 2.62
CA ILE A 28 -13.98 -12.44 3.07
C ILE A 28 -14.58 -13.32 1.99
N ASN A 29 -15.18 -14.45 2.41
CA ASN A 29 -15.86 -15.35 1.49
C ASN A 29 -17.07 -14.66 0.86
N ILE A 30 -17.05 -14.56 -0.46
CA ILE A 30 -18.14 -14.03 -1.29
C ILE A 30 -18.39 -14.97 -2.47
N ASP A 31 -19.46 -14.73 -3.23
CA ASP A 31 -19.73 -15.51 -4.43
C ASP A 31 -18.53 -15.41 -5.40
N PRO A 32 -17.98 -16.54 -5.88
CA PRO A 32 -16.83 -16.54 -6.80
C PRO A 32 -17.05 -15.79 -8.11
N LYS A 33 -18.31 -15.51 -8.49
CA LYS A 33 -18.64 -14.66 -9.64
C LYS A 33 -18.36 -13.18 -9.39
N VAL A 34 -18.20 -12.78 -8.13
CA VAL A 34 -17.90 -11.41 -7.71
C VAL A 34 -16.39 -11.24 -7.53
N ALA A 35 -15.76 -12.03 -6.65
CA ALA A 35 -14.31 -12.00 -6.49
C ALA A 35 -13.80 -13.38 -6.05
N GLU A 36 -12.55 -13.68 -6.38
CA GLU A 36 -11.90 -14.90 -5.93
C GLU A 36 -11.59 -14.79 -4.43
N ASN A 37 -11.62 -15.90 -3.70
CA ASN A 37 -11.06 -15.92 -2.36
C ASN A 37 -9.54 -15.81 -2.46
N TYR A 38 -8.94 -15.04 -1.54
CA TYR A 38 -7.50 -14.96 -1.42
C TYR A 38 -6.90 -16.34 -1.10
N ILE A 39 -5.93 -16.75 -1.92
CA ILE A 39 -5.12 -17.96 -1.76
C ILE A 39 -3.72 -17.58 -2.24
N ASN A 40 -2.74 -17.56 -1.35
CA ASN A 40 -1.41 -17.00 -1.65
C ASN A 40 -0.74 -17.67 -2.85
N GLU A 41 -0.85 -18.99 -2.99
CA GLU A 41 -0.28 -19.74 -4.10
C GLU A 41 -0.87 -19.31 -5.47
N LYS A 42 -2.16 -18.94 -5.50
CA LYS A 42 -2.76 -18.38 -6.72
C LYS A 42 -2.28 -16.97 -6.99
N THR A 43 -2.15 -16.16 -5.94
CA THR A 43 -1.64 -14.80 -6.01
C THR A 43 -0.26 -14.75 -6.63
N ILE A 44 0.66 -15.56 -6.09
CA ILE A 44 2.03 -15.66 -6.61
C ILE A 44 2.02 -16.05 -8.08
N LYS A 45 1.23 -17.05 -8.47
CA LYS A 45 1.10 -17.45 -9.87
C LYS A 45 0.61 -16.31 -10.78
N TYR A 46 -0.41 -15.56 -10.35
CA TYR A 46 -0.89 -14.40 -11.12
C TYR A 46 0.17 -13.32 -11.27
N LEU A 47 0.95 -13.06 -10.21
CA LEU A 47 2.06 -12.09 -10.25
C LEU A 47 3.20 -12.56 -11.17
N GLU A 48 3.56 -13.84 -11.14
CA GLU A 48 4.55 -14.46 -12.05
C GLU A 48 4.12 -14.38 -13.53
N ASP A 49 2.82 -14.50 -13.79
CA ASP A 49 2.22 -14.33 -15.13
C ASP A 49 2.11 -12.85 -15.56
N GLY A 50 2.55 -11.90 -14.73
CA GLY A 50 2.50 -10.47 -14.99
C GLY A 50 1.10 -9.85 -14.89
N GLU A 51 0.17 -10.51 -14.19
CA GLU A 51 -1.17 -10.00 -13.94
C GLU A 51 -1.20 -9.06 -12.71
N VAL A 52 -2.15 -8.13 -12.70
CA VAL A 52 -2.40 -7.24 -11.55
C VAL A 52 -3.30 -7.94 -10.54
N VAL A 53 -2.86 -8.09 -9.29
CA VAL A 53 -3.71 -8.60 -8.21
C VAL A 53 -4.22 -7.46 -7.33
N ILE A 54 -5.52 -7.42 -7.11
CA ILE A 54 -6.22 -6.41 -6.31
C ILE A 54 -6.78 -7.08 -5.06
N PHE A 55 -6.14 -6.85 -3.92
CA PHE A 55 -6.62 -7.35 -2.63
C PHE A 55 -7.77 -6.50 -2.10
N VAL A 56 -8.87 -7.15 -1.72
CA VAL A 56 -10.07 -6.52 -1.18
C VAL A 56 -10.53 -7.25 0.08
N GLY A 57 -11.44 -6.64 0.83
CA GLY A 57 -11.91 -7.21 2.10
C GLY A 57 -10.98 -6.93 3.29
N GLY A 58 -9.90 -6.15 3.10
CA GLY A 58 -8.97 -5.79 4.17
C GLY A 58 -8.21 -7.01 4.70
N THR A 59 -8.22 -7.22 6.02
CA THR A 59 -7.72 -8.45 6.65
C THR A 59 -8.83 -9.50 6.84
N GLY A 60 -10.06 -9.19 6.40
CA GLY A 60 -11.25 -9.99 6.69
C GLY A 60 -11.76 -9.88 8.14
N ARG A 61 -11.07 -9.10 8.99
CA ARG A 61 -11.41 -8.94 10.41
C ARG A 61 -11.69 -7.47 10.76
N PRO A 62 -12.67 -7.19 11.64
CA PRO A 62 -12.86 -5.83 12.16
C PRO A 62 -11.64 -5.37 12.97
N PHE A 63 -11.55 -4.06 13.21
CA PHE A 63 -10.50 -3.38 14.00
C PHE A 63 -9.11 -3.28 13.36
N PHE A 64 -8.94 -3.80 12.14
CA PHE A 64 -7.72 -3.61 11.35
C PHE A 64 -7.92 -2.57 10.26
N THR A 65 -6.86 -1.81 9.97
CA THR A 65 -6.87 -0.78 8.93
C THR A 65 -6.55 -1.38 7.56
N THR A 66 -6.68 -0.58 6.51
CA THR A 66 -6.18 -0.93 5.17
C THR A 66 -4.66 -0.96 5.11
N ASP A 67 -3.96 -0.18 5.94
CA ASP A 67 -2.49 -0.19 6.01
C ASP A 67 -1.99 -1.51 6.61
N THR A 68 -2.70 -2.05 7.62
CA THR A 68 -2.38 -3.38 8.15
C THR A 68 -2.63 -4.47 7.11
N ALA A 69 -3.72 -4.39 6.34
CA ALA A 69 -3.99 -5.33 5.26
C ALA A 69 -2.91 -5.27 4.17
N ALA A 70 -2.51 -4.07 3.74
CA ALA A 70 -1.46 -3.89 2.75
C ALA A 70 -0.13 -4.50 3.22
N THR A 71 0.22 -4.28 4.48
CA THR A 71 1.45 -4.84 5.07
C THR A 71 1.39 -6.35 5.18
N LEU A 72 0.24 -6.91 5.57
CA LEU A 72 0.02 -8.36 5.61
C LEU A 72 0.23 -9.00 4.23
N TYR A 73 -0.46 -8.51 3.20
CA TYR A 73 -0.32 -9.09 1.86
C TYR A 73 1.07 -8.87 1.29
N ALA A 74 1.69 -7.71 1.50
CA ALA A 74 3.07 -7.46 1.10
C ALA A 74 4.03 -8.49 1.72
N SER A 75 3.83 -8.84 3.00
CA SER A 75 4.60 -9.89 3.66
C SER A 75 4.33 -11.27 3.08
N GLU A 76 3.08 -11.63 2.80
CA GLU A 76 2.70 -12.96 2.31
C GLU A 76 3.16 -13.20 0.86
N ILE A 77 3.17 -12.16 0.02
CA ILE A 77 3.64 -12.24 -1.37
C ILE A 77 5.15 -12.00 -1.52
N GLY A 78 5.84 -11.67 -0.44
CA GLY A 78 7.28 -11.35 -0.47
C GLY A 78 7.59 -10.06 -1.24
N ALA A 79 6.75 -9.03 -1.14
CA ALA A 79 6.97 -7.76 -1.81
C ALA A 79 8.22 -7.05 -1.29
N GLU A 80 9.04 -6.51 -2.19
CA GLU A 80 10.26 -5.78 -1.86
C GLU A 80 9.99 -4.42 -1.21
N VAL A 81 8.88 -3.78 -1.61
CA VAL A 81 8.52 -2.43 -1.18
C VAL A 81 7.01 -2.19 -1.20
N ILE A 82 6.52 -1.46 -0.20
CA ILE A 82 5.16 -0.90 -0.20
C ILE A 82 5.21 0.54 -0.71
N LEU A 83 4.55 0.81 -1.83
CA LEU A 83 4.34 2.16 -2.35
C LEU A 83 3.11 2.78 -1.68
N MET A 84 3.34 3.65 -0.69
CA MET A 84 2.29 4.35 0.04
C MET A 84 1.98 5.71 -0.59
N GLY A 85 1.09 5.69 -1.58
CA GLY A 85 0.57 6.90 -2.22
C GLY A 85 -0.39 7.66 -1.28
N LYS A 86 -0.05 8.89 -0.91
CA LYS A 86 -0.91 9.78 -0.10
C LYS A 86 -1.52 10.89 -0.96
N ASN A 87 -2.68 11.40 -0.55
CA ASN A 87 -3.32 12.54 -1.20
C ASN A 87 -2.70 13.85 -0.72
N ARG A 88 -1.99 14.56 -1.61
CA ARG A 88 -1.38 15.89 -1.31
C ARG A 88 -0.37 15.86 -0.16
N VAL A 89 0.25 14.72 0.09
CA VAL A 89 1.37 14.55 1.02
C VAL A 89 2.46 13.84 0.24
N ASP A 90 3.60 14.49 0.12
CA ASP A 90 4.74 14.11 -0.72
C ASP A 90 5.86 13.42 0.06
N GLY A 91 5.65 13.12 1.34
CA GLY A 91 6.60 12.41 2.18
C GLY A 91 6.21 12.46 3.66
N ILE A 92 7.15 12.09 4.51
CA ILE A 92 7.06 12.15 5.96
C ILE A 92 7.76 13.40 6.44
N TYR A 93 7.13 14.11 7.37
CA TYR A 93 7.63 15.34 7.97
C TYR A 93 7.72 15.21 9.48
N ASP A 94 8.60 15.99 10.11
CA ASP A 94 8.73 16.07 11.57
C ASP A 94 7.46 16.61 12.27
N SER A 95 6.62 17.31 11.52
CA SER A 95 5.38 17.94 11.97
C SER A 95 4.44 18.14 10.78
N ASP A 96 3.15 18.37 11.02
CA ASP A 96 2.16 18.54 9.95
C ASP A 96 2.49 19.79 9.07
N PRO A 97 2.89 19.63 7.80
CA PRO A 97 3.29 20.74 6.95
C PRO A 97 2.14 21.70 6.61
N LYS A 98 0.88 21.28 6.82
CA LYS A 98 -0.29 22.16 6.65
C LYS A 98 -0.47 23.12 7.82
N LYS A 99 0.08 22.78 8.99
CA LYS A 99 -0.03 23.58 10.22
C LYS A 99 1.28 24.28 10.58
N ASN A 100 2.41 23.66 10.25
CA ASN A 100 3.73 24.19 10.50
C ASN A 100 4.46 24.45 9.17
N PRO A 101 4.59 25.72 8.74
CA PRO A 101 5.37 26.07 7.55
C PRO A 101 6.86 25.74 7.65
N GLN A 102 7.37 25.48 8.85
CA GLN A 102 8.76 25.07 9.12
C GLN A 102 8.92 23.55 9.23
N ALA A 103 7.90 22.77 8.85
CA ALA A 103 7.97 21.32 8.87
C ALA A 103 9.12 20.81 7.97
N LYS A 104 9.94 19.92 8.52
CA LYS A 104 11.10 19.37 7.82
C LYS A 104 10.77 18.01 7.24
N HIS A 105 10.98 17.88 5.95
CA HIS A 105 10.82 16.64 5.21
C HIS A 105 11.97 15.67 5.53
N PHE A 106 11.66 14.38 5.70
CA PHE A 106 12.66 13.32 5.79
C PHE A 106 12.87 12.69 4.40
N ALA A 107 14.09 12.72 3.87
CA ALA A 107 14.41 11.96 2.66
C ALA A 107 14.40 10.44 2.93
N SER A 108 14.94 10.05 4.08
CA SER A 108 14.94 8.68 4.58
C SER A 108 14.68 8.66 6.08
N ILE A 109 13.94 7.68 6.57
CA ILE A 109 13.65 7.49 8.00
C ILE A 109 13.57 5.99 8.33
N THR A 110 13.90 5.61 9.56
CA THR A 110 13.74 4.22 10.02
C THR A 110 12.38 3.98 10.66
N TYR A 111 11.93 2.72 10.69
CA TYR A 111 10.73 2.34 11.44
C TYR A 111 10.84 2.70 12.92
N ASP A 112 12.02 2.54 13.53
CA ASP A 112 12.22 2.88 14.94
C ASP A 112 12.10 4.40 15.19
N GLN A 113 12.65 5.22 14.29
CA GLN A 113 12.47 6.68 14.36
C GLN A 113 11.00 7.10 14.22
N ILE A 114 10.23 6.46 13.32
CA ILE A 114 8.78 6.71 13.18
C ILE A 114 8.06 6.44 14.51
N LEU A 115 8.41 5.33 15.18
CA LEU A 115 7.79 4.93 16.45
C LEU A 115 8.20 5.85 17.61
N GLU A 116 9.49 6.17 17.74
CA GLU A 116 10.03 7.05 18.78
C GLU A 116 9.46 8.46 18.69
N GLN A 117 9.40 9.02 17.47
CA GLN A 117 8.89 10.36 17.21
C GLN A 117 7.36 10.40 17.06
N LYS A 118 6.68 9.24 17.15
CA LYS A 118 5.23 9.09 17.01
C LYS A 118 4.68 9.72 15.72
N LEU A 119 5.42 9.57 14.63
CA LEU A 119 5.04 10.13 13.33
C LEU A 119 3.85 9.34 12.75
N GLN A 120 2.84 10.06 12.27
CA GLN A 120 1.61 9.46 11.75
C GLN A 120 1.75 9.04 10.28
N VAL A 121 2.54 7.98 10.04
CA VAL A 121 2.75 7.43 8.68
C VAL A 121 1.65 6.42 8.33
N MET A 122 1.47 5.44 9.23
CA MET A 122 0.47 4.39 9.21
C MET A 122 0.09 4.05 10.66
N ASP A 123 -0.91 3.19 10.87
CA ASP A 123 -1.22 2.72 12.22
C ASP A 123 -0.08 1.87 12.82
N LEU A 124 0.00 1.84 14.15
CA LEU A 124 1.07 1.16 14.88
C LEU A 124 1.22 -0.32 14.52
N THR A 125 0.12 -1.00 14.22
CA THR A 125 0.12 -2.43 13.88
C THR A 125 0.77 -2.63 12.52
N ALA A 126 0.39 -1.82 11.53
CA ALA A 126 1.02 -1.83 10.21
C ALA A 126 2.52 -1.49 10.30
N THR A 127 2.89 -0.46 11.07
CA THR A 127 4.31 -0.05 11.23
C THR A 127 5.14 -1.19 11.81
N SER A 128 4.64 -1.83 12.86
CA SER A 128 5.35 -2.91 13.54
C SER A 128 5.49 -4.14 12.64
N MET A 129 4.43 -4.50 11.93
CA MET A 129 4.43 -5.64 11.01
C MET A 129 5.38 -5.42 9.82
N ALA A 130 5.43 -4.22 9.26
CA ALA A 130 6.33 -3.89 8.15
C ALA A 130 7.80 -3.98 8.60
N ARG A 131 8.10 -3.45 9.78
CA ARG A 131 9.42 -3.53 10.41
C ARG A 131 9.85 -4.98 10.67
N GLU A 132 8.97 -5.79 11.25
CA GLU A 132 9.27 -7.19 11.60
C GLU A 132 9.53 -8.06 10.36
N ASN A 133 8.82 -7.79 9.26
CA ASN A 133 8.98 -8.50 7.99
C ASN A 133 10.02 -7.85 7.06
N ASN A 134 10.75 -6.82 7.52
CA ASN A 134 11.77 -6.08 6.76
C ASN A 134 11.27 -5.55 5.41
N ILE A 135 10.01 -5.09 5.36
CA ILE A 135 9.42 -4.55 4.14
C ILE A 135 9.77 -3.08 4.05
N ASN A 136 10.42 -2.65 2.97
CA ASN A 136 10.67 -1.23 2.75
C ASN A 136 9.39 -0.50 2.40
N LEU A 137 9.33 0.81 2.65
CA LEU A 137 8.16 1.60 2.29
C LEU A 137 8.57 2.94 1.69
N ILE A 138 7.80 3.39 0.70
CA ILE A 138 8.01 4.70 0.07
C ILE A 138 6.73 5.51 0.19
N VAL A 139 6.79 6.64 0.89
CA VAL A 139 5.68 7.60 1.00
C VAL A 139 5.86 8.69 -0.05
N PHE A 140 4.83 8.92 -0.88
CA PHE A 140 4.88 9.92 -1.94
C PHE A 140 3.47 10.45 -2.29
N ASN A 141 3.42 11.56 -3.03
CA ASN A 141 2.17 12.16 -3.47
C ASN A 141 1.62 11.45 -4.71
N LEU A 142 0.51 10.73 -4.55
CA LEU A 142 -0.10 9.96 -5.64
C LEU A 142 -0.67 10.85 -6.75
N LEU A 143 -1.11 12.06 -6.41
CA LEU A 143 -1.81 12.96 -7.34
C LEU A 143 -0.88 13.63 -8.36
N GLU A 144 0.43 13.50 -8.22
CA GLU A 144 1.36 13.94 -9.25
C GLU A 144 1.24 13.08 -10.51
N LYS A 145 1.36 13.72 -11.67
CA LYS A 145 1.32 13.01 -12.94
C LYS A 145 2.45 11.99 -13.01
N ASP A 146 2.10 10.75 -13.34
CA ASP A 146 3.02 9.61 -13.45
C ASP A 146 3.77 9.31 -12.14
N SER A 147 3.18 9.64 -10.99
CA SER A 147 3.80 9.57 -9.66
C SER A 147 4.43 8.21 -9.34
N ILE A 148 3.75 7.11 -9.64
CA ILE A 148 4.26 5.74 -9.41
C ILE A 148 5.55 5.49 -10.21
N ILE A 149 5.60 5.87 -11.49
CA ILE A 149 6.80 5.67 -12.32
C ILE A 149 7.93 6.58 -11.83
N LYS A 150 7.60 7.84 -11.51
CA LYS A 150 8.60 8.82 -11.08
C LYS A 150 9.18 8.49 -9.72
N VAL A 151 8.40 7.96 -8.78
CA VAL A 151 8.91 7.59 -7.46
C VAL A 151 9.88 6.43 -7.56
N LEU A 152 9.58 5.42 -8.38
CA LEU A 152 10.50 4.30 -8.65
C LEU A 152 11.79 4.74 -9.36
N GLN A 153 11.80 5.93 -9.97
CA GLN A 153 12.97 6.53 -10.62
C GLN A 153 13.64 7.61 -9.77
N ASN A 154 13.19 7.83 -8.53
CA ASN A 154 13.65 8.89 -7.64
C ASN A 154 13.54 10.31 -8.24
N LYS A 155 12.49 10.56 -9.04
CA LYS A 155 12.26 11.82 -9.77
C LYS A 155 11.23 12.75 -9.16
N ILE A 156 10.59 12.36 -8.06
CA ILE A 156 9.68 13.19 -7.28
C ILE A 156 10.07 13.17 -5.82
N LEU A 157 9.58 14.15 -5.06
CA LEU A 157 9.76 14.15 -3.61
C LEU A 157 9.03 12.94 -3.01
N HIS A 158 9.73 12.25 -2.11
CA HIS A 158 9.25 11.07 -1.40
C HIS A 158 10.12 10.84 -0.16
N THR A 159 9.62 10.00 0.74
CA THR A 159 10.41 9.48 1.87
C THR A 159 10.55 7.98 1.75
N GLU A 160 11.78 7.50 1.85
CA GLU A 160 12.08 6.08 2.01
C GLU A 160 12.07 5.70 3.51
N VAL A 161 11.32 4.65 3.83
CA VAL A 161 11.27 4.06 5.16
C VAL A 161 11.98 2.72 5.10
N THR A 162 13.03 2.61 5.93
CA THR A 162 13.86 1.41 6.04
C THR A 162 13.84 0.89 7.47
N LYS A 163 14.44 -0.28 7.68
CA LYS A 163 14.58 -0.84 9.03
C LYS A 163 15.48 0.02 9.90
#